data_AF-A0A4U1J7B4-F1
#
_entry.id   AF-A0A4U1J7B4-F1
#
_cell.length_a   1.000
_cell.length_b   1.000
_cell.length_c   1.000
_cell.angle_alpha   90.00
_cell.angle_beta   90.00
_cell.angle_gamma   90.00
#
_symmetry.space_group_name_H-M   'P 1'
#
loop_
_entity.id
_entity.type
_entity.pdbx_description
1 polymer ?
#
loop_
_entity_poly.entity_id
_entity_poly.type
_entity_poly.pdbx_seq_one_letter_code
_entity_poly.pdbx_strand_id
1 'polypeptide(L)'
;MTNPSDLLDHISLHDSVVNSVVWDSSNGELRLRVELGNYNQVGYDASKDPEIIEGTLAFYGVSDLRYEPEEAFTIWNQQIDGEIVETTAESDGARGARLRILIVVIEYGSNRSTPYIFEFTTTGADWTPDPSPAGAG
;
A
#
# COMPACT_ATOMS: atom_id res chain seq x y z
N MET A 1 0.82 -3.73 -15.28
CA MET A 1 1.47 -2.43 -15.08
C MET A 1 0.59 -1.33 -15.59
N THR A 2 -0.12 -0.70 -14.66
CA THR A 2 -1.03 0.42 -14.91
C THR A 2 -0.33 1.74 -14.56
N ASN A 3 -0.87 2.87 -15.06
CA ASN A 3 -0.45 4.19 -14.60
C ASN A 3 -0.68 4.28 -13.07
N PRO A 4 0.29 4.77 -12.27
CA PRO A 4 0.15 4.82 -10.82
C PRO A 4 -0.99 5.71 -10.31
N SER A 5 -1.24 6.84 -10.98
CA SER A 5 -2.38 7.71 -10.65
C SER A 5 -3.70 7.00 -10.95
N ASP A 6 -3.80 6.36 -12.12
CA ASP A 6 -5.02 5.59 -12.47
C ASP A 6 -5.27 4.49 -11.43
N LEU A 7 -4.24 3.76 -10.96
CA LEU A 7 -4.45 2.74 -9.93
C LEU A 7 -5.07 3.34 -8.66
N LEU A 8 -4.51 4.43 -8.14
CA LEU A 8 -4.97 5.07 -6.91
C LEU A 8 -6.33 5.76 -7.05
N ASP A 9 -6.73 6.15 -8.26
CA ASP A 9 -8.07 6.65 -8.54
C ASP A 9 -9.14 5.54 -8.54
N HIS A 10 -8.73 4.29 -8.76
CA HIS A 10 -9.65 3.13 -8.88
C HIS A 10 -9.66 2.22 -7.65
N ILE A 11 -8.63 2.27 -6.80
CA ILE A 11 -8.57 1.52 -5.55
C ILE A 11 -8.70 2.46 -4.36
N SER A 12 -9.71 2.24 -3.53
CA SER A 12 -9.85 2.99 -2.29
C SER A 12 -8.94 2.37 -1.23
N LEU A 13 -7.88 3.07 -0.84
CA LEU A 13 -6.98 2.61 0.23
C LEU A 13 -7.38 3.05 1.63
N HIS A 14 -8.55 3.69 1.77
CA HIS A 14 -9.09 4.11 3.05
C HIS A 14 -9.32 2.91 3.98
N ASP A 15 -9.03 3.06 5.28
CA ASP A 15 -9.10 2.01 6.30
C ASP A 15 -8.27 0.74 5.96
N SER A 16 -7.29 0.84 5.05
CA SER A 16 -6.46 -0.31 4.68
C SER A 16 -5.28 -0.47 5.61
N VAL A 17 -5.04 -1.70 6.04
CA VAL A 17 -3.95 -2.04 6.96
C VAL A 17 -2.75 -2.54 6.16
N VAL A 18 -1.56 -2.04 6.49
CA VAL A 18 -0.28 -2.42 5.90
C VAL A 18 0.44 -3.37 6.85
N ASN A 19 0.62 -4.61 6.38
CA ASN A 19 1.25 -5.67 7.16
C ASN A 19 2.77 -5.77 6.89
N SER A 20 3.23 -5.22 5.76
CA SER A 20 4.65 -5.26 5.37
C SER A 20 4.96 -4.21 4.31
N VAL A 21 6.15 -3.61 4.41
CA VAL A 21 6.74 -2.77 3.35
C VAL A 21 8.12 -3.31 2.99
N VAL A 22 8.36 -3.58 1.70
CA VAL A 22 9.62 -4.15 1.19
C VAL A 22 10.15 -3.29 0.06
N TRP A 23 11.42 -2.89 0.18
CA TRP A 23 12.17 -2.19 -0.86
C TRP A 23 13.22 -3.10 -1.49
N ASP A 24 13.11 -3.32 -2.80
CA ASP A 24 14.13 -4.00 -3.61
C ASP A 24 14.82 -2.99 -4.53
N SER A 25 15.95 -2.45 -4.06
CA SER A 25 16.75 -1.49 -4.82
C SER A 25 17.38 -2.05 -6.09
N SER A 26 17.52 -3.38 -6.19
CA SER A 26 18.17 -4.00 -7.36
C SER A 26 17.21 -4.01 -8.55
N ASN A 27 15.92 -4.17 -8.28
CA ASN A 27 14.86 -4.17 -9.29
C ASN A 27 14.09 -2.83 -9.37
N GLY A 28 14.36 -1.90 -8.44
CA GLY A 28 13.64 -0.64 -8.37
C GLY A 28 12.16 -0.85 -8.04
N GLU A 29 11.88 -1.71 -7.06
CA GLU A 29 10.52 -2.13 -6.74
C GLU A 29 10.18 -1.94 -5.25
N LEU A 30 9.08 -1.24 -4.98
CA LEU A 30 8.52 -1.05 -3.65
C LEU A 30 7.21 -1.83 -3.55
N ARG A 31 7.08 -2.68 -2.53
CA ARG A 31 5.88 -3.50 -2.30
C ARG A 31 5.30 -3.24 -0.92
N LEU A 32 3.99 -3.05 -0.88
CA LEU A 32 3.19 -2.97 0.35
C LEU A 32 2.25 -4.17 0.36
N ARG A 33 2.32 -5.00 1.41
CA ARG A 33 1.28 -6.01 1.68
C ARG A 33 0.18 -5.34 2.47
N VAL A 34 -1.05 -5.45 1.98
CA VAL A 34 -2.20 -4.69 2.46
C VAL A 34 -3.40 -5.59 2.67
N GLU A 35 -4.07 -5.44 3.82
CA GLU A 35 -5.47 -5.82 4.03
C GLU A 35 -6.36 -4.66 3.58
N LEU A 36 -7.02 -4.83 2.43
CA LEU A 36 -7.87 -3.83 1.80
C LEU A 36 -9.32 -3.98 2.28
N GLY A 37 -9.90 -2.89 2.77
CA GLY A 37 -11.35 -2.78 2.99
C GLY A 37 -12.09 -2.82 1.65
N ASN A 38 -12.67 -3.98 1.32
CA ASN A 38 -13.34 -4.19 0.04
C ASN A 38 -14.70 -3.47 -0.06
N TYR A 39 -15.33 -3.17 1.07
CA TYR A 39 -16.66 -2.55 1.13
C TYR A 39 -16.76 -1.16 0.49
N ASN A 40 -15.63 -0.45 0.39
CA ASN A 40 -15.52 0.86 -0.26
C ASN A 40 -15.10 0.77 -1.74
N GLN A 41 -14.86 -0.42 -2.27
CA GLN A 41 -14.42 -0.59 -3.66
C GLN A 41 -15.62 -0.54 -4.62
N VAL A 42 -15.36 -0.04 -5.83
CA VAL A 42 -16.37 -0.01 -6.89
C VAL A 42 -16.77 -1.44 -7.25
N GLY A 43 -18.08 -1.72 -7.18
CA GLY A 43 -18.64 -3.02 -7.55
C GLY A 43 -18.75 -4.03 -6.40
N TYR A 44 -18.37 -3.65 -5.18
CA TYR A 44 -18.55 -4.48 -3.99
C TYR A 44 -20.01 -4.90 -3.79
N ASP A 45 -20.19 -6.18 -3.45
CA ASP A 45 -21.47 -6.78 -3.14
C ASP A 45 -21.33 -7.69 -1.91
N ALA A 46 -21.90 -7.22 -0.79
CA ALA A 46 -21.85 -7.90 0.49
C ALA A 46 -22.45 -9.32 0.49
N SER A 47 -23.21 -9.71 -0.54
CA SER A 47 -23.77 -11.07 -0.64
C SER A 47 -22.78 -12.11 -1.20
N LYS A 48 -21.69 -11.67 -1.84
CA LYS A 48 -20.77 -12.55 -2.57
C LYS A 48 -19.29 -12.23 -2.32
N ASP A 49 -18.96 -10.99 -1.99
CA ASP A 49 -17.59 -10.53 -1.86
C ASP A 49 -17.16 -10.46 -0.39
N PRO A 50 -15.94 -10.90 -0.03
CA PRO A 50 -15.42 -10.73 1.31
C PRO A 50 -15.26 -9.23 1.62
N GLU A 51 -15.49 -8.85 2.88
CA GLU A 51 -15.31 -7.46 3.35
C GLU A 51 -13.85 -7.04 3.37
N ILE A 52 -12.92 -7.97 3.60
CA ILE A 52 -11.48 -7.74 3.62
C ILE A 52 -10.83 -8.59 2.52
N ILE A 53 -9.96 -7.99 1.73
CA ILE A 53 -9.12 -8.68 0.74
C ILE A 53 -7.66 -8.38 1.06
N GLU A 54 -6.88 -9.42 1.32
CA GLU A 54 -5.42 -9.30 1.37
C GLU A 54 -4.83 -9.23 -0.05
N GLY A 55 -3.75 -8.47 -0.19
CA GLY A 55 -2.99 -8.43 -1.44
C GLY A 55 -1.75 -7.57 -1.36
N THR A 56 -1.16 -7.32 -2.52
CA THR A 56 0.07 -6.53 -2.68
C THR A 56 -0.16 -5.36 -3.62
N LEU A 57 0.17 -4.15 -3.14
CA LEU A 57 0.43 -2.99 -3.97
C LEU A 57 1.91 -2.99 -4.35
N ALA A 58 2.22 -3.08 -5.64
CA ALA A 58 3.58 -3.05 -6.16
C ALA A 58 3.80 -1.79 -7.01
N PHE A 59 4.92 -1.11 -6.78
CA PHE A 59 5.37 0.06 -7.54
C PHE A 59 6.70 -0.26 -8.24
N TYR A 60 6.80 0.05 -9.53
CA TYR A 60 7.90 -0.38 -10.40
C TYR A 60 8.66 0.78 -11.05
N GLY A 61 9.97 0.62 -11.21
CA GLY A 61 10.83 1.68 -11.69
C GLY A 61 10.93 2.82 -10.67
N VAL A 62 10.92 2.44 -9.39
CA VAL A 62 10.97 3.36 -8.27
C VAL A 62 12.33 4.03 -8.22
N SER A 63 12.30 5.36 -8.09
CA SER A 63 13.47 6.22 -7.98
C SER A 63 13.20 7.34 -6.97
N ASP A 64 14.27 8.03 -6.54
CA ASP A 64 14.19 9.13 -5.57
C ASP A 64 13.45 8.77 -4.27
N LEU A 65 13.49 7.50 -3.87
CA LEU A 65 12.83 6.99 -2.67
C LEU A 65 13.40 7.68 -1.42
N ARG A 66 12.50 8.36 -0.70
CA ARG A 66 12.72 8.96 0.61
C ARG A 66 11.70 8.39 1.58
N TYR A 67 12.13 8.17 2.80
CA TYR A 67 11.27 7.62 3.83
C TYR A 67 11.64 8.19 5.21
N GLU A 68 10.63 8.32 6.06
CA GLU A 68 10.78 8.63 7.47
C GLU A 68 9.75 7.84 8.28
N PRO A 69 10.11 7.33 9.48
CA PRO A 69 11.43 7.32 10.11
C PRO A 69 12.43 6.35 9.44
N GLU A 70 13.69 6.32 9.88
CA GLU A 70 14.74 5.47 9.27
C GLU A 70 14.40 3.97 9.36
N GLU A 71 13.61 3.56 10.35
CA GLU A 71 13.21 2.18 10.58
C GLU A 71 12.04 1.70 9.70
N ALA A 72 11.61 2.50 8.71
CA ALA A 72 10.42 2.31 7.87
C ALA A 72 10.28 0.97 7.15
N PHE A 73 11.32 0.14 7.08
CA PHE A 73 11.26 -1.21 6.48
C PHE A 73 11.43 -2.35 7.47
N THR A 74 11.68 -2.05 8.74
CA THR A 74 12.11 -3.06 9.75
C THR A 74 11.11 -3.28 10.87
N ILE A 75 10.15 -2.37 11.03
CA ILE A 75 9.17 -2.43 12.11
C ILE A 75 7.99 -3.36 11.81
N TRP A 76 7.70 -3.67 10.54
CA TRP A 76 6.54 -4.47 10.14
C TRP A 76 6.64 -5.90 10.66
N ASN A 77 5.96 -6.16 11.77
CA ASN A 77 5.84 -7.47 12.40
C ASN A 77 4.38 -7.65 12.84
N GLN A 78 4.00 -8.86 13.25
CA GLN A 78 2.63 -9.24 13.60
C GLN A 78 2.02 -8.47 14.81
N GLN A 79 2.68 -7.42 15.32
CA GLN A 79 2.24 -6.59 16.44
C GLN A 79 2.12 -5.10 16.09
N ILE A 80 2.00 -4.75 14.81
CA ILE A 80 1.83 -3.37 14.34
C ILE A 80 0.70 -3.32 13.30
N ASP A 81 -0.27 -2.44 13.53
CA ASP A 81 -1.26 -2.04 12.52
C ASP A 81 -0.81 -0.72 11.90
N GLY A 82 -0.50 -0.73 10.60
CA GLY A 82 -0.23 0.49 9.83
C GLY A 82 -1.43 0.87 8.98
N GLU A 83 -2.08 1.98 9.25
CA GLU A 83 -3.21 2.42 8.41
C GLU A 83 -2.74 3.36 7.30
N ILE A 84 -3.10 3.08 6.05
CA ILE A 84 -2.90 4.05 4.96
C ILE A 84 -3.93 5.17 5.15
N VAL A 85 -3.47 6.36 5.53
CA VAL A 85 -4.35 7.51 5.79
C VAL A 85 -4.35 8.52 4.64
N GLU A 86 -3.29 8.54 3.84
CA GLU A 86 -3.19 9.46 2.70
C GLU A 86 -2.31 8.87 1.59
N THR A 87 -2.78 9.01 0.36
CA THR A 87 -1.99 8.80 -0.84
C THR A 87 -2.17 9.96 -1.79
N THR A 88 -1.08 10.53 -2.30
CA THR A 88 -1.12 11.53 -3.36
C THR A 88 -0.29 11.06 -4.54
N ALA A 89 -0.80 11.26 -5.76
CA ALA A 89 -0.08 11.01 -7.00
C ALA A 89 -0.10 12.25 -7.89
N GLU A 90 1.08 12.71 -8.28
CA GLU A 90 1.26 13.79 -9.25
C GLU A 90 1.93 13.19 -10.50
N SER A 91 1.21 13.20 -11.63
CA SER A 91 1.75 12.71 -12.90
C SER A 91 2.68 13.75 -13.51
N ASP A 92 3.94 13.39 -13.75
CA ASP A 92 4.94 14.24 -14.42
C ASP A 92 5.27 13.70 -15.82
N GLY A 93 4.28 13.25 -16.58
CA GLY A 93 4.31 12.94 -18.02
C GLY A 93 5.51 12.14 -18.55
N ALA A 94 6.70 12.76 -18.62
CA ALA A 94 7.96 12.18 -19.07
C ALA A 94 8.75 11.40 -17.99
N ARG A 95 8.47 11.59 -16.69
CA ARG A 95 9.28 11.01 -15.58
C ARG A 95 8.56 9.94 -14.75
N GLY A 96 7.31 9.64 -15.06
CA GLY A 96 6.44 8.81 -14.23
C GLY A 96 5.60 9.65 -13.26
N ALA A 97 5.04 9.02 -12.23
CA ALA A 97 4.25 9.67 -11.20
C ALA A 97 5.10 9.86 -9.93
N ARG A 98 5.01 11.04 -9.32
CA ARG A 98 5.51 11.28 -7.97
C ARG A 98 4.42 10.88 -6.98
N LEU A 99 4.75 9.99 -6.07
CA LEU A 99 3.87 9.46 -5.06
C LEU A 99 4.32 9.86 -3.67
N ARG A 100 3.34 10.09 -2.81
CA ARG A 100 3.51 10.15 -1.35
C ARG A 100 2.48 9.22 -0.72
N ILE A 101 2.94 8.35 0.18
CA ILE A 101 2.11 7.45 0.97
C ILE A 101 2.39 7.76 2.44
N LEU A 102 1.34 8.11 3.19
CA LEU A 102 1.40 8.28 4.64
C LEU A 102 0.70 7.08 5.29
N ILE A 103 1.46 6.38 6.12
CA ILE A 103 1.00 5.24 6.91
C ILE A 103 1.09 5.64 8.38
N VAL A 104 0.02 5.50 9.15
CA VAL A 104 0.05 5.70 10.60
C VAL A 104 0.19 4.35 11.27
N VAL A 105 1.33 4.13 11.90
CA VAL A 105 1.63 2.90 12.64
C VAL A 105 1.20 3.04 14.09
N ILE A 106 0.37 2.10 14.55
CA ILE A 106 -0.07 1.99 15.95
C ILE A 106 0.66 0.82 16.59
N GLU A 107 1.48 1.12 17.60
CA GLU A 107 2.19 0.11 18.38
C GLU A 107 1.27 -0.50 19.45
N TYR A 108 1.03 -1.81 19.34
CA TYR A 108 0.26 -2.55 20.33
C TYR A 108 0.93 -2.48 21.72
N GLY A 109 0.17 -2.06 22.72
CA GLY A 109 0.60 -1.97 24.12
C GLY A 109 1.06 -0.58 24.57
N SER A 110 1.52 0.29 23.66
CA SER A 110 1.83 1.69 23.97
C SER A 110 0.73 2.65 23.51
N ASN A 111 -0.14 2.22 22.57
CA ASN A 111 -1.11 3.08 21.85
C ASN A 111 -0.44 4.31 21.22
N ARG A 112 0.87 4.24 20.96
CA ARG A 112 1.61 5.30 20.30
C ARG A 112 1.37 5.20 18.80
N SER A 113 0.93 6.31 18.22
CA SER A 113 0.84 6.48 16.78
C SER A 113 2.11 7.17 16.26
N THR A 114 2.75 6.57 15.27
CA THR A 114 3.93 7.13 14.60
C THR A 114 3.65 7.22 13.09
N PRO A 115 3.83 8.39 12.46
CA PRO A 115 3.68 8.52 11.02
C PRO A 115 4.89 7.95 10.28
N TYR A 116 4.62 7.20 9.22
CA TYR A 116 5.59 6.66 8.28
C TYR A 116 5.27 7.25 6.91
N ILE A 117 6.20 8.00 6.33
CA ILE A 117 6.02 8.68 5.05
C ILE A 117 6.97 8.04 4.05
N PHE A 118 6.43 7.70 2.89
CA PHE A 118 7.19 7.23 1.73
C PHE A 118 6.95 8.19 0.58
N GLU A 119 8.01 8.81 0.07
CA GLU A 119 7.96 9.66 -1.11
C GLU A 119 8.86 9.08 -2.19
N PHE A 120 8.36 8.93 -3.41
CA PHE A 120 9.13 8.35 -4.50
C PHE A 120 8.56 8.72 -5.86
N THR A 121 9.35 8.52 -6.91
CA THR A 121 8.87 8.52 -8.30
C THR A 121 8.74 7.09 -8.78
N THR A 122 7.67 6.76 -9.49
CA THR A 122 7.46 5.42 -10.08
C THR A 122 6.95 5.53 -11.51
N THR A 123 7.26 4.52 -12.33
CA THR A 123 6.79 4.45 -13.73
C THR A 123 5.57 3.55 -13.91
N GLY A 124 5.25 2.74 -12.90
CA GLY A 124 4.10 1.85 -12.94
C GLY A 124 3.68 1.39 -11.56
N ALA A 125 2.43 0.95 -11.46
CA ALA A 125 1.91 0.30 -10.27
C ALA A 125 0.93 -0.81 -10.64
N ASP A 126 0.78 -1.80 -9.77
CA ASP A 126 -0.23 -2.85 -9.87
C ASP A 126 -0.77 -3.23 -8.48
N TRP A 127 -2.04 -3.62 -8.43
CA TRP A 127 -2.65 -4.33 -7.29
C TRP A 127 -2.80 -5.80 -7.65
N THR A 128 -2.35 -6.70 -6.77
CA THR A 128 -2.54 -8.15 -6.90
C THR A 128 -3.19 -8.68 -5.63
N PRO A 129 -4.44 -9.14 -5.65
CA PRO A 129 -5.02 -9.82 -4.49
C PRO A 129 -4.26 -11.11 -4.22
N ASP A 130 -4.02 -11.41 -2.95
CA ASP A 130 -3.46 -12.70 -2.56
C ASP A 130 -4.46 -13.79 -2.95
N PRO A 131 -3.99 -14.97 -3.38
CA PRO A 131 -4.88 -16.08 -3.62
C PRO A 131 -5.62 -16.35 -2.31
N SER A 132 -6.94 -16.15 -2.31
CA SER A 132 -7.78 -16.60 -1.20
C SER A 132 -7.40 -18.04 -0.88
N PRO A 133 -7.20 -18.42 0.40
CA PRO A 133 -6.92 -19.79 0.75
C PRO A 133 -7.99 -20.65 0.07
N ALA A 134 -7.56 -21.50 -0.87
CA ALA A 134 -8.48 -22.32 -1.63
C ALA A 134 -9.21 -23.23 -0.65
N GLY A 135 -10.48 -22.90 -0.35
CA GLY A 135 -11.37 -23.72 0.47
C GLY A 135 -11.27 -23.49 1.97
N ALA A 136 -12.23 -22.72 2.50
CA ALA A 136 -12.80 -22.97 3.80
C ALA A 136 -14.32 -22.77 3.70
N GLY A 137 -15.06 -23.85 3.39
CA GLY A 137 -16.54 -23.89 3.40
C GLY A 137 -17.15 -24.34 2.09
#